data_AF-A0AAV0BM74-F1
#
_entry.id   AF-A0AAV0BM74-F1
#
_cell.length_a   1.000
_cell.length_b   1.000
_cell.length_c   1.000
_cell.angle_alpha   90.00
_cell.angle_beta   90.00
_cell.angle_gamma   90.00
#
_symmetry.space_group_name_H-M   'P 1'
#
loop_
_entity.id
_entity.type
_entity.pdbx_description
1 polymer ?
#
loop_
_entity_poly.entity_id
_entity_poly.type
_entity_poly.pdbx_seq_one_letter_code
_entity_poly.pdbx_strand_id
1 'polypeptide(L)'
;MNISNMPRTRYVYLFLLISIFLLLHSISLIDRHHRRIRLSKKPILNLKNLETLVSESKIKKQQSGATNFNDIQTDPELEKTFNFIEPSIGSTPDFFIPYSKKYFKKYYHRVETENNRNFNRFKCLEKFPKLYSELQRSKKYFDDNKIKVSTDDLDEAIKFGHARVMIYENQVFIKQFNGGPGKRTEAILNSIQEAVITSPGRLPNVEFVISTEDVPKESSKEHMLWTLDRSSSQNKFWLMPDFGFYSWPEPRVGSMNEVRATTLRMENTIKEWKNKISKAFWKGALLVQLRKDLIEVSKGRSWSDISEIVWNRDLKQDQLKRPDEHCYYKYLIHVEGYAYSGRLKYLLMCRSVIITHKLKYIQHFHHLFDSNSSSIDQNIIVLNNPGFKDLNSLMNKLTKSVKDEDGLLDESKEGEDFTVYENKTKVESIANNSVKLFRYYLSPAAINCYWRQMIYDWYEVQDFEPKYNFIKDTSFESFNLMHLTSWDPY
;
A
#
# COMPACT_ATOMS: atom_id res chain seq x y z
N MET A 1 11.37 -44.23 24.20
CA MET A 1 11.03 -45.49 24.91
C MET A 1 9.78 -46.08 24.27
N ASN A 2 9.78 -47.38 23.97
CA ASN A 2 8.69 -48.05 23.26
C ASN A 2 7.49 -48.25 24.22
N ILE A 3 6.36 -47.59 23.96
CA ILE A 3 5.25 -47.37 24.91
C ILE A 3 4.29 -48.58 24.98
N SER A 4 4.46 -49.60 24.14
CA SER A 4 3.45 -50.65 23.93
C SER A 4 3.30 -51.70 25.04
N ASN A 5 4.10 -51.67 26.12
CA ASN A 5 4.05 -52.70 27.19
C ASN A 5 4.14 -52.15 28.63
N MET A 6 3.67 -50.92 28.89
CA MET A 6 3.61 -50.41 30.26
C MET A 6 2.28 -50.76 30.98
N PRO A 7 2.29 -51.28 32.22
CA PRO A 7 1.07 -51.56 32.98
C PRO A 7 0.30 -50.27 33.29
N ARG A 8 -1.04 -50.32 33.23
CA ARG A 8 -1.96 -49.15 33.37
C ARG A 8 -1.68 -48.27 34.58
N THR A 9 -1.16 -48.83 35.67
CA THR A 9 -0.77 -48.06 36.87
C THR A 9 0.36 -47.07 36.60
N ARG A 10 1.33 -47.38 35.72
CA ARG A 10 2.42 -46.45 35.36
C ARG A 10 1.98 -45.30 34.46
N TYR A 11 0.92 -45.45 33.67
CA TYR A 11 0.35 -44.35 32.87
C TYR A 11 -0.23 -43.25 33.75
N VAL A 12 -0.93 -43.63 34.83
CA VAL A 12 -1.52 -42.67 35.76
C VAL A 12 -0.43 -41.86 36.47
N TYR A 13 0.65 -42.51 36.91
CA TYR A 13 1.80 -41.82 37.52
C TYR A 13 2.53 -40.90 36.53
N LEU A 14 2.73 -41.33 35.29
CA LEU A 14 3.38 -40.51 34.27
C LEU A 14 2.53 -39.27 33.91
N PHE A 15 1.20 -39.44 33.82
CA PHE A 15 0.28 -38.34 33.56
C PHE A 15 0.25 -37.34 34.73
N LEU A 16 0.21 -37.82 35.97
CA LEU A 16 0.30 -36.99 37.17
C LEU A 16 1.62 -36.20 37.23
N LEU A 17 2.75 -36.84 36.92
CA LEU A 17 4.06 -36.18 36.88
C LEU A 17 4.13 -35.09 35.80
N ILE A 18 3.57 -35.34 34.62
CA ILE A 18 3.50 -34.33 33.55
C ILE A 18 2.59 -33.17 33.95
N SER A 19 1.43 -33.44 34.55
CA SER A 19 0.52 -32.39 35.04
C SER A 19 1.15 -31.54 36.14
N ILE A 20 1.87 -32.15 37.09
CA ILE A 20 2.61 -31.42 38.13
C ILE A 20 3.72 -30.57 37.51
N PHE A 21 4.45 -31.09 36.53
CA PHE A 21 5.51 -30.36 35.85
C PHE A 21 4.98 -29.15 35.08
N LEU A 22 3.85 -29.29 34.38
CA LEU A 22 3.17 -28.18 33.69
C LEU A 22 2.66 -27.12 34.69
N LEU A 23 2.12 -27.54 35.84
CA LEU A 23 1.68 -26.63 36.89
C LEU A 23 2.84 -25.82 37.47
N LEU A 24 3.96 -26.48 37.78
CA LEU A 24 5.18 -25.83 38.27
C LEU A 24 5.80 -24.88 37.23
N HIS A 25 5.73 -25.24 35.94
CA HIS A 25 6.19 -24.37 34.85
C HIS A 25 5.30 -23.11 34.73
N SER A 26 3.98 -23.27 34.91
CA SER A 26 3.01 -22.18 34.93
C SER A 26 3.26 -21.21 36.09
N ILE A 27 3.51 -21.74 37.29
CA ILE A 27 3.83 -20.94 38.48
C ILE A 27 5.16 -20.19 38.30
N SER A 28 6.17 -20.82 37.70
CA SER A 28 7.45 -20.16 37.34
C SER A 28 7.26 -19.03 36.32
N LEU A 29 6.38 -19.20 35.33
CA LEU A 29 6.05 -18.16 34.34
C LEU A 29 5.32 -16.97 34.99
N ILE A 30 4.39 -17.24 35.91
CA ILE A 30 3.68 -16.21 36.69
C ILE A 30 4.65 -15.45 37.60
N ASP A 31 5.58 -16.14 38.28
CA ASP A 31 6.58 -15.49 39.14
C ASP A 31 7.59 -14.65 38.33
N ARG A 32 7.98 -15.11 37.12
CA ARG A 32 8.77 -14.27 36.17
C ARG A 32 7.99 -13.06 35.69
N HIS A 33 6.69 -13.17 35.49
CA HIS A 33 5.84 -12.05 35.07
C HIS A 33 5.64 -11.04 36.22
N HIS A 34 5.47 -11.51 37.46
CA HIS A 34 5.40 -10.65 38.65
C HIS A 34 6.72 -9.96 38.98
N ARG A 35 7.87 -10.62 38.78
CA ARG A 35 9.20 -10.00 38.94
C ARG A 35 9.48 -8.93 37.87
N ARG A 36 9.00 -9.10 36.63
CA ARG A 36 9.06 -8.07 35.59
C ARG A 36 8.20 -6.84 35.90
N ILE A 37 7.04 -7.03 36.54
CA ILE A 37 6.16 -5.92 36.96
C ILE A 37 6.72 -5.19 38.20
N ARG A 38 7.48 -5.87 39.08
CA ARG A 38 8.12 -5.22 40.25
C ARG A 38 9.31 -4.32 39.92
N LEU A 39 9.94 -4.47 38.76
CA LEU A 39 11.10 -3.64 38.35
C LEU A 39 10.69 -2.33 37.64
N SER A 40 9.41 -2.08 37.41
CA SER A 40 8.90 -0.82 36.84
C SER A 40 8.03 -0.05 37.84
N LYS A 41 8.62 0.50 38.91
CA LYS A 41 7.91 1.39 39.83
C LYS A 41 8.59 2.76 39.97
N LYS A 42 7.90 3.79 39.48
CA LYS A 42 7.80 5.15 40.05
C LYS A 42 6.29 5.53 40.10
N PRO A 43 5.88 6.48 40.96
CA PRO A 43 4.82 6.25 41.96
C PRO A 43 3.39 6.45 41.45
N ILE A 44 2.47 5.72 42.09
CA ILE A 44 1.02 5.73 41.89
C ILE A 44 0.40 6.87 42.71
N LEU A 45 -0.44 7.69 42.07
CA LEU A 45 -1.30 8.67 42.73
C LEU A 45 -2.48 7.98 43.45
N ASN A 46 -2.90 8.61 44.54
CA ASN A 46 -3.80 8.18 45.60
C ASN A 46 -5.24 7.87 45.12
N LEU A 47 -5.74 6.66 45.39
CA LEU A 47 -7.14 6.23 45.18
C LEU A 47 -7.93 6.46 46.47
N LYS A 48 -8.73 7.54 46.53
CA LYS A 48 -9.64 7.77 47.66
C LYS A 48 -11.01 8.40 47.35
N ASN A 49 -11.42 8.57 46.09
CA ASN A 49 -12.69 9.24 45.76
C ASN A 49 -13.58 8.47 44.75
N LEU A 50 -13.77 7.15 44.91
CA LEU A 50 -14.65 6.37 44.02
C LEU A 50 -15.81 5.64 44.72
N GLU A 51 -16.11 5.96 45.98
CA GLU A 51 -17.21 5.32 46.74
C GLU A 51 -18.49 6.15 46.89
N THR A 52 -18.66 7.28 46.18
CA THR A 52 -19.83 8.17 46.39
C THR A 52 -20.79 8.34 45.22
N LEU A 53 -20.75 7.49 44.19
CA LEU A 53 -21.64 7.65 43.01
C LEU A 53 -22.47 6.40 42.64
N VAL A 54 -22.56 5.40 43.52
CA VAL A 54 -23.46 4.25 43.31
C VAL A 54 -24.45 4.15 44.46
N SER A 55 -25.31 5.14 44.58
CA SER A 55 -26.57 5.02 45.31
C SER A 55 -27.56 6.05 44.78
N GLU A 56 -28.31 5.69 43.72
CA GLU A 56 -29.68 6.13 43.47
C GLU A 56 -30.10 5.74 42.04
N SER A 57 -30.56 4.49 41.87
CA SER A 57 -31.53 4.19 40.82
C SER A 57 -32.37 2.98 41.23
N LYS A 58 -33.45 3.28 41.96
CA LYS A 58 -34.56 2.34 42.18
C LYS A 58 -35.87 2.99 41.76
N ILE A 59 -36.51 2.35 40.77
CA ILE A 59 -37.98 2.19 40.60
C ILE A 59 -38.67 3.42 39.96
N LYS A 60 -39.43 3.33 38.84
CA LYS A 60 -40.71 2.59 38.66
C LYS A 60 -41.17 2.54 37.19
N LYS A 61 -41.88 1.45 36.83
CA LYS A 61 -42.65 1.20 35.59
C LYS A 61 -43.81 2.20 35.39
N GLN A 62 -44.14 2.58 34.15
CA GLN A 62 -45.49 2.43 33.57
C GLN A 62 -45.57 2.70 32.06
N GLN A 63 -46.63 2.15 31.44
CA GLN A 63 -46.90 1.97 30.02
C GLN A 63 -47.48 3.22 29.31
N SER A 64 -47.46 3.12 27.97
CA SER A 64 -48.44 3.65 26.98
C SER A 64 -48.23 5.07 26.42
N GLY A 65 -48.49 5.19 25.11
CA GLY A 65 -48.80 6.45 24.44
C GLY A 65 -47.81 6.86 23.34
N ALA A 66 -48.22 6.70 22.09
CA ALA A 66 -47.56 7.33 20.95
C ALA A 66 -47.89 8.84 20.92
N THR A 67 -46.88 9.71 20.75
CA THR A 67 -47.04 11.06 20.17
C THR A 67 -45.69 11.67 19.76
N ASN A 68 -45.77 12.59 18.80
CA ASN A 68 -44.74 13.16 17.93
C ASN A 68 -43.47 13.72 18.58
N PHE A 69 -42.34 13.48 17.92
CA PHE A 69 -41.10 14.28 18.02
C PHE A 69 -41.32 15.61 17.31
N ASN A 70 -41.64 16.66 18.05
CA ASN A 70 -41.34 18.06 17.75
C ASN A 70 -41.82 18.86 18.96
N ASP A 71 -41.01 18.87 20.01
CA ASP A 71 -40.88 19.94 21.02
C ASP A 71 -40.18 19.38 22.25
N ILE A 72 -38.85 19.52 22.29
CA ILE A 72 -38.09 19.52 23.56
C ILE A 72 -37.16 20.72 23.52
N GLN A 73 -37.54 21.77 24.23
CA GLN A 73 -36.66 22.86 24.65
C GLN A 73 -35.60 22.31 25.60
N THR A 74 -34.33 22.59 25.33
CA THR A 74 -33.21 22.20 26.18
C THR A 74 -33.08 23.15 27.37
N ASP A 75 -32.97 22.55 28.56
CA ASP A 75 -32.77 23.17 29.88
C ASP A 75 -31.41 23.93 29.96
N PRO A 76 -31.39 25.23 30.32
CA PRO A 76 -30.17 26.05 30.36
C PRO A 76 -29.16 25.72 31.48
N GLU A 77 -29.43 24.79 32.39
CA GLU A 77 -28.50 24.48 33.50
C GLU A 77 -27.49 23.34 33.23
N LEU A 78 -27.56 22.66 32.08
CA LEU A 78 -26.62 21.57 31.73
C LEU A 78 -25.31 22.04 31.07
N GLU A 79 -25.13 23.33 30.76
CA GLU A 79 -23.92 23.87 30.12
C GLU A 79 -22.76 24.21 31.07
N LYS A 80 -22.90 24.06 32.40
CA LYS A 80 -21.92 24.59 33.36
C LYS A 80 -20.91 23.61 33.96
N THR A 81 -20.78 22.37 33.47
CA THR A 81 -19.92 21.37 34.14
C THR A 81 -18.94 20.59 33.26
N PHE A 82 -18.50 21.15 32.13
CA PHE A 82 -17.39 20.59 31.34
C PHE A 82 -16.31 21.63 31.03
N ASN A 83 -15.54 22.04 32.05
CA ASN A 83 -14.26 22.71 31.84
C ASN A 83 -13.17 21.67 31.52
N PHE A 84 -13.01 21.34 30.25
CA PHE A 84 -11.74 20.78 29.75
C PHE A 84 -10.75 21.92 29.55
N ILE A 85 -9.53 21.74 30.08
CA ILE A 85 -8.39 22.63 29.87
C ILE A 85 -8.05 22.63 28.37
N GLU A 86 -8.34 23.73 27.67
CA GLU A 86 -7.88 23.95 26.30
C GLU A 86 -6.35 24.09 26.28
N PRO A 87 -5.62 23.36 25.41
CA PRO A 87 -4.27 23.74 25.06
C PRO A 87 -4.35 25.05 24.28
N SER A 88 -3.55 26.05 24.66
CA SER A 88 -3.43 27.33 23.95
C SER A 88 -3.17 27.08 22.46
N ILE A 89 -4.21 27.27 21.64
CA ILE A 89 -4.13 27.27 20.19
C ILE A 89 -3.36 28.53 19.81
N GLY A 90 -2.06 28.37 19.57
CA GLY A 90 -1.30 29.35 18.81
C GLY A 90 -1.99 29.55 17.47
N SER A 91 -2.39 30.79 17.21
CA SER A 91 -3.04 31.30 16.00
C SER A 91 -2.79 30.44 14.75
N THR A 92 -3.78 29.64 14.37
CA THR A 92 -3.85 29.06 13.03
C THR A 92 -4.07 30.19 12.04
N PRO A 93 -3.23 30.37 11.00
CA PRO A 93 -3.55 31.33 9.96
C PRO A 93 -4.78 30.82 9.20
N ASP A 94 -5.87 31.58 9.23
CA ASP A 94 -6.98 31.43 8.29
C ASP A 94 -6.43 31.55 6.87
N PHE A 95 -6.27 30.42 6.19
CA PHE A 95 -5.75 30.35 4.82
C PHE A 95 -6.75 29.68 3.88
N PHE A 96 -7.99 30.18 3.87
CA PHE A 96 -8.86 30.02 2.72
C PHE A 96 -8.36 30.92 1.59
N ILE A 97 -7.52 30.38 0.70
CA ILE A 97 -7.19 31.07 -0.56
C ILE A 97 -8.44 30.97 -1.45
N PRO A 98 -9.09 32.08 -1.83
CA PRO A 98 -10.18 32.02 -2.80
C PRO A 98 -9.58 31.67 -4.16
N TYR A 99 -9.63 30.39 -4.54
CA TYR A 99 -9.30 29.97 -5.90
C TYR A 99 -10.27 30.66 -6.87
N SER A 100 -9.75 31.44 -7.82
CA SER A 100 -10.59 32.06 -8.85
C SER A 100 -11.42 30.99 -9.58
N LYS A 101 -12.70 31.29 -9.91
CA LYS A 101 -13.63 30.35 -10.58
C LYS A 101 -13.04 29.67 -11.82
N LYS A 102 -12.09 30.31 -12.52
CA LYS A 102 -11.38 29.78 -13.69
C LYS A 102 -10.33 28.73 -13.34
N TYR A 103 -9.57 28.93 -12.27
CA TYR A 103 -8.63 27.92 -11.75
C TYR A 103 -9.37 26.72 -11.16
N PHE A 104 -10.47 26.98 -10.46
CA PHE A 104 -11.36 25.93 -9.95
C PHE A 104 -11.86 25.06 -11.10
N LYS A 105 -12.36 25.61 -12.20
CA LYS A 105 -12.90 24.83 -13.35
C LYS A 105 -11.89 23.89 -14.01
N LYS A 106 -10.64 24.32 -14.24
CA LYS A 106 -9.59 23.47 -14.86
C LYS A 106 -9.07 22.39 -13.90
N TYR A 107 -8.94 22.73 -12.61
CA TYR A 107 -8.54 21.79 -11.57
C TYR A 107 -9.64 20.76 -11.28
N TYR A 108 -10.90 21.20 -11.24
CA TYR A 108 -12.08 20.39 -10.99
C TYR A 108 -12.27 19.31 -12.05
N HIS A 109 -12.19 19.62 -13.35
CA HIS A 109 -12.35 18.60 -14.41
C HIS A 109 -11.27 17.51 -14.41
N ARG A 110 -10.03 17.85 -14.03
CA ARG A 110 -8.93 16.86 -13.94
C ARG A 110 -9.10 15.97 -12.70
N VAL A 111 -9.45 16.57 -11.55
CA VAL A 111 -9.75 15.85 -10.31
C VAL A 111 -10.99 14.96 -10.48
N GLU A 112 -11.99 15.43 -11.21
CA GLU A 112 -13.19 14.67 -11.58
C GLU A 112 -12.81 13.42 -12.40
N THR A 113 -11.95 13.54 -13.42
CA THR A 113 -11.56 12.38 -14.23
C THR A 113 -10.68 11.38 -13.45
N GLU A 114 -9.68 11.85 -12.71
CA GLU A 114 -8.73 10.98 -11.98
C GLU A 114 -9.40 10.28 -10.77
N ASN A 115 -10.44 10.86 -10.18
CA ASN A 115 -11.16 10.27 -9.04
C ASN A 115 -12.50 9.63 -9.42
N ASN A 116 -12.95 9.72 -10.69
CA ASN A 116 -14.20 9.10 -11.13
C ASN A 116 -14.06 7.58 -11.23
N ARG A 117 -14.67 6.91 -10.27
CA ARG A 117 -14.67 5.45 -10.15
C ARG A 117 -15.81 4.78 -10.91
N ASN A 118 -16.69 5.54 -11.55
CA ASN A 118 -17.90 5.04 -12.20
C ASN A 118 -17.74 4.88 -13.72
N PHE A 119 -16.51 4.80 -14.23
CA PHE A 119 -16.30 4.51 -15.64
C PHE A 119 -16.72 3.08 -15.99
N ASN A 120 -17.53 2.95 -17.04
CA ASN A 120 -17.84 1.65 -17.64
C ASN A 120 -16.64 1.10 -18.41
N ARG A 121 -16.72 -0.17 -18.84
CA ARG A 121 -15.61 -0.85 -19.54
C ARG A 121 -15.11 -0.07 -20.76
N PHE A 122 -16.02 0.42 -21.62
CA PHE A 122 -15.65 1.19 -22.81
C PHE A 122 -14.88 2.46 -22.43
N LYS A 123 -15.37 3.21 -21.44
CA LYS A 123 -14.73 4.45 -20.99
C LYS A 123 -13.37 4.19 -20.33
N CYS A 124 -13.24 3.10 -19.58
CA CYS A 124 -11.97 2.65 -19.02
C CYS A 124 -10.93 2.35 -20.11
N LEU A 125 -11.32 1.66 -21.19
CA LEU A 125 -10.43 1.38 -22.33
C LEU A 125 -10.06 2.66 -23.10
N GLU A 126 -11.02 3.57 -23.30
CA GLU A 126 -10.79 4.87 -23.94
C GLU A 126 -9.84 5.76 -23.12
N LYS A 127 -10.03 5.83 -21.80
CA LYS A 127 -9.26 6.73 -20.92
C LYS A 127 -7.88 6.19 -20.60
N PHE A 128 -7.74 4.89 -20.42
CA PHE A 128 -6.49 4.27 -19.98
C PHE A 128 -5.99 3.19 -20.95
N PRO A 129 -5.79 3.50 -22.24
CA PRO A 129 -5.52 2.48 -23.26
C PRO A 129 -4.21 1.70 -23.02
N LYS A 130 -3.22 2.34 -22.37
CA LYS A 130 -1.93 1.71 -22.05
C LYS A 130 -1.93 0.94 -20.73
N LEU A 131 -3.03 0.87 -19.99
CA LEU A 131 -3.04 0.37 -18.62
C LEU A 131 -2.93 -1.16 -18.51
N TYR A 132 -3.40 -1.89 -19.53
CA TYR A 132 -3.75 -3.32 -19.37
C TYR A 132 -2.71 -4.31 -19.90
N SER A 133 -1.48 -3.88 -20.22
CA SER A 133 -0.49 -4.73 -20.89
C SER A 133 -0.17 -6.03 -20.12
N GLU A 134 -0.11 -5.97 -18.78
CA GLU A 134 0.13 -7.17 -17.96
C GLU A 134 -1.07 -8.13 -17.91
N LEU A 135 -2.30 -7.63 -18.02
CA LEU A 135 -3.49 -8.48 -18.15
C LEU A 135 -3.53 -9.14 -19.53
N GLN A 136 -3.26 -8.36 -20.58
CA GLN A 136 -3.17 -8.85 -21.96
C GLN A 136 -2.11 -9.94 -22.11
N ARG A 137 -0.93 -9.75 -21.47
CA ARG A 137 0.11 -10.77 -21.40
C ARG A 137 -0.40 -12.05 -20.74
N SER A 138 -1.03 -11.93 -19.57
CA SER A 138 -1.52 -13.07 -18.80
C SER A 138 -2.56 -13.84 -19.61
N LYS A 139 -3.57 -13.16 -20.14
CA LYS A 139 -4.60 -13.74 -21.01
C LYS A 139 -4.00 -14.45 -22.23
N LYS A 140 -3.11 -13.77 -22.97
CA LYS A 140 -2.43 -14.35 -24.12
C LYS A 140 -1.68 -15.63 -23.77
N TYR A 141 -0.95 -15.64 -22.66
CA TYR A 141 -0.23 -16.83 -22.22
C TYR A 141 -1.19 -17.99 -21.92
N PHE A 142 -2.31 -17.73 -21.26
CA PHE A 142 -3.32 -18.76 -20.97
C PHE A 142 -3.97 -19.29 -22.25
N ASP A 143 -4.33 -18.41 -23.18
CA ASP A 143 -4.93 -18.78 -24.47
C ASP A 143 -3.95 -19.61 -25.32
N ASP A 144 -2.72 -19.14 -25.51
CA ASP A 144 -1.69 -19.80 -26.32
C ASP A 144 -1.37 -21.21 -25.79
N ASN A 145 -1.42 -21.40 -24.46
CA ASN A 145 -1.13 -22.66 -23.79
C ASN A 145 -2.40 -23.47 -23.45
N LYS A 146 -3.59 -22.99 -23.86
CA LYS A 146 -4.89 -23.62 -23.57
C LYS A 146 -5.10 -23.91 -22.08
N ILE A 147 -4.60 -23.03 -21.22
CA ILE A 147 -4.75 -23.12 -19.77
C ILE A 147 -6.14 -22.62 -19.42
N LYS A 148 -6.86 -23.43 -18.64
CA LYS A 148 -8.10 -23.03 -17.98
C LYS A 148 -7.94 -23.16 -16.48
N VAL A 149 -8.64 -22.31 -15.74
CA VAL A 149 -8.61 -22.27 -14.28
C VAL A 149 -9.83 -23.03 -13.76
N SER A 150 -9.57 -24.15 -13.11
CA SER A 150 -10.57 -25.00 -12.47
C SER A 150 -10.75 -24.68 -10.99
N THR A 151 -11.80 -25.24 -10.37
CA THR A 151 -11.98 -25.15 -8.91
C THR A 151 -10.84 -25.83 -8.15
N ASP A 152 -10.30 -26.94 -8.68
CA ASP A 152 -9.19 -27.68 -8.08
C ASP A 152 -7.90 -26.84 -8.09
N ASP A 153 -7.69 -26.04 -9.14
CA ASP A 153 -6.59 -25.08 -9.18
C ASP A 153 -6.70 -24.04 -8.07
N LEU A 154 -7.92 -23.57 -7.77
CA LEU A 154 -8.17 -22.62 -6.67
C LEU A 154 -8.05 -23.27 -5.29
N ASP A 155 -8.49 -24.53 -5.14
CA ASP A 155 -8.32 -25.33 -3.93
C ASP A 155 -6.84 -25.57 -3.61
N GLU A 156 -6.01 -25.72 -4.65
CA GLU A 156 -4.56 -25.80 -4.51
C GLU A 156 -3.94 -24.42 -4.26
N ALA A 157 -4.37 -23.39 -4.99
CA ALA A 157 -3.83 -22.04 -4.87
C ALA A 157 -4.05 -21.43 -3.48
N ILE A 158 -5.21 -21.66 -2.85
CA ILE A 158 -5.52 -21.09 -1.52
C ILE A 158 -4.60 -21.59 -0.40
N LYS A 159 -3.88 -22.71 -0.60
CA LYS A 159 -2.84 -23.17 0.33
C LYS A 159 -1.63 -22.23 0.39
N PHE A 160 -1.44 -21.41 -0.65
CA PHE A 160 -0.37 -20.42 -0.81
C PHE A 160 -0.90 -18.98 -0.92
N GLY A 161 -2.22 -18.83 -0.97
CA GLY A 161 -2.93 -17.57 -1.03
C GLY A 161 -3.37 -17.07 0.35
N HIS A 162 -3.72 -15.81 0.39
CA HIS A 162 -4.10 -15.09 1.61
C HIS A 162 -5.62 -14.87 1.69
N ALA A 163 -6.32 -14.89 0.55
CA ALA A 163 -7.78 -14.96 0.52
C ALA A 163 -8.30 -15.62 -0.76
N ARG A 164 -9.41 -16.35 -0.64
CA ARG A 164 -10.23 -16.83 -1.77
C ARG A 164 -11.48 -15.98 -1.84
N VAL A 165 -11.67 -15.33 -2.98
CA VAL A 165 -12.68 -14.30 -3.20
C VAL A 165 -13.58 -14.74 -4.34
N MET A 166 -14.87 -14.46 -4.20
CA MET A 166 -15.85 -14.63 -5.26
C MET A 166 -16.55 -13.31 -5.51
N ILE A 167 -16.73 -12.98 -6.78
CA ILE A 167 -17.64 -11.93 -7.21
C ILE A 167 -18.83 -12.65 -7.84
N TYR A 168 -20.02 -12.42 -7.28
CA TYR A 168 -21.25 -13.05 -7.73
C TYR A 168 -22.36 -12.00 -7.73
N GLU A 169 -22.97 -11.77 -8.89
CA GLU A 169 -24.00 -10.74 -9.11
C GLU A 169 -23.62 -9.34 -8.60
N ASN A 170 -22.39 -8.89 -8.88
CA ASN A 170 -21.84 -7.61 -8.41
C ASN A 170 -21.71 -7.49 -6.88
N GLN A 171 -21.67 -8.60 -6.15
CA GLN A 171 -21.35 -8.63 -4.73
C GLN A 171 -20.04 -9.38 -4.52
N VAL A 172 -19.25 -8.93 -3.54
CA VAL A 172 -18.00 -9.58 -3.15
C VAL A 172 -18.26 -10.50 -1.97
N PHE A 173 -17.78 -11.73 -2.06
CA PHE A 173 -17.84 -12.75 -1.01
C PHE A 173 -16.43 -13.24 -0.68
N ILE A 174 -16.16 -13.45 0.60
CA ILE A 174 -14.90 -13.98 1.09
C ILE A 174 -15.14 -15.43 1.52
N LYS A 175 -14.67 -16.38 0.68
CA LYS A 175 -14.85 -17.82 0.91
C LYS A 175 -13.83 -18.38 1.89
N GLN A 176 -12.61 -17.83 1.86
CA GLN A 176 -11.55 -18.18 2.78
C GLN A 176 -10.62 -16.98 3.00
N PHE A 177 -10.11 -16.83 4.22
CA PHE A 177 -9.18 -15.78 4.60
C PHE A 177 -8.10 -16.36 5.51
N ASN A 178 -6.86 -16.33 5.04
CA ASN A 178 -5.70 -16.85 5.75
C ASN A 178 -4.87 -15.73 6.42
N GLY A 179 -5.35 -14.47 6.39
CA GLY A 179 -4.54 -13.31 6.77
C GLY A 179 -3.43 -13.03 5.75
N GLY A 180 -2.57 -12.05 5.98
CA GLY A 180 -1.40 -11.76 5.15
C GLY A 180 -0.39 -10.87 5.88
N PRO A 181 0.70 -10.43 5.25
CA PRO A 181 1.65 -9.56 5.90
C PRO A 181 0.99 -8.21 6.26
N GLY A 182 0.87 -7.92 7.57
CA GLY A 182 0.17 -6.71 8.03
C GLY A 182 -1.30 -6.69 7.58
N LYS A 183 -1.75 -5.54 7.07
CA LYS A 183 -3.11 -5.27 6.56
C LYS A 183 -3.21 -5.27 5.04
N ARG A 184 -2.22 -5.87 4.37
CA ARG A 184 -2.17 -5.91 2.90
C ARG A 184 -3.40 -6.60 2.30
N THR A 185 -3.80 -7.74 2.85
CA THR A 185 -4.94 -8.51 2.35
C THR A 185 -6.24 -7.74 2.52
N GLU A 186 -6.50 -7.16 3.69
CA GLU A 186 -7.70 -6.35 3.95
C GLU A 186 -7.76 -5.12 3.04
N ALA A 187 -6.63 -4.43 2.81
CA ALA A 187 -6.57 -3.29 1.91
C ALA A 187 -6.90 -3.66 0.46
N ILE A 188 -6.45 -4.82 -0.02
CA ILE A 188 -6.79 -5.33 -1.36
C ILE A 188 -8.27 -5.70 -1.44
N LEU A 189 -8.81 -6.40 -0.44
CA LEU A 189 -10.23 -6.74 -0.42
C LEU A 189 -11.12 -5.49 -0.45
N ASN A 190 -10.74 -4.43 0.28
CA ASN A 190 -11.41 -3.13 0.21
C ASN A 190 -11.28 -2.46 -1.17
N SER A 191 -10.12 -2.57 -1.82
CA SER A 191 -9.93 -2.05 -3.19
C SER A 191 -10.79 -2.80 -4.21
N ILE A 192 -10.94 -4.12 -4.07
CA ILE A 192 -11.82 -4.94 -4.91
C ILE A 192 -13.28 -4.54 -4.66
N GLN A 193 -13.71 -4.45 -3.40
CA GLN A 193 -15.06 -3.99 -3.05
C GLN A 193 -15.36 -2.62 -3.68
N GLU A 194 -14.46 -1.65 -3.55
CA GLU A 194 -14.62 -0.33 -4.14
C GLU A 194 -14.80 -0.43 -5.66
N ALA A 195 -13.99 -1.22 -6.35
CA ALA A 195 -14.09 -1.41 -7.80
C ALA A 195 -15.41 -2.07 -8.23
N VAL A 196 -15.92 -3.02 -7.44
CA VAL A 196 -17.17 -3.74 -7.72
C VAL A 196 -18.40 -2.86 -7.49
N ILE A 197 -18.54 -2.23 -6.31
CA ILE A 197 -19.74 -1.45 -5.97
C ILE A 197 -19.88 -0.15 -6.76
N THR A 198 -18.75 0.39 -7.25
CA THR A 198 -18.76 1.59 -8.11
C THR A 198 -18.86 1.25 -9.59
N SER A 199 -18.99 -0.04 -9.96
CA SER A 199 -19.15 -0.43 -11.36
C SER A 199 -20.54 0.01 -11.87
N PRO A 200 -20.61 0.80 -12.96
CA PRO A 200 -21.90 1.21 -13.53
C PRO A 200 -22.63 0.07 -14.27
N GLY A 201 -21.99 -1.09 -14.45
CA GLY A 201 -22.55 -2.24 -15.14
C GLY A 201 -22.25 -3.55 -14.43
N ARG A 202 -22.98 -4.60 -14.81
CA ARG A 202 -22.80 -5.94 -14.25
C ARG A 202 -21.40 -6.48 -14.60
N LEU A 203 -20.69 -6.93 -13.58
CA LEU A 203 -19.42 -7.64 -13.71
C LEU A 203 -19.71 -9.15 -13.82
N PRO A 204 -18.89 -9.92 -14.55
CA PRO A 204 -19.07 -11.37 -14.62
C PRO A 204 -18.85 -12.01 -13.25
N ASN A 205 -19.46 -13.18 -13.07
CA ASN A 205 -19.24 -13.98 -11.87
C ASN A 205 -17.85 -14.63 -11.98
N VAL A 206 -16.99 -14.42 -10.99
CA VAL A 206 -15.64 -14.99 -10.96
C VAL A 206 -15.27 -15.46 -9.57
N GLU A 207 -14.39 -16.44 -9.49
CA GLU A 207 -13.77 -16.88 -8.25
C GLU A 207 -12.25 -16.97 -8.44
N PHE A 208 -11.49 -16.45 -7.47
CA PHE A 208 -10.03 -16.34 -7.59
C PHE A 208 -9.37 -16.36 -6.21
N VAL A 209 -8.06 -16.58 -6.20
CA VAL A 209 -7.23 -16.54 -5.00
C VAL A 209 -6.20 -15.42 -5.13
N ILE A 210 -6.11 -14.57 -4.11
CA ILE A 210 -5.10 -13.51 -4.02
C ILE A 210 -3.97 -13.92 -3.09
N SER A 211 -2.74 -13.56 -3.44
CA SER A 211 -1.57 -13.64 -2.57
C SER A 211 -0.97 -12.25 -2.37
N THR A 212 -0.81 -11.84 -1.11
CA THR A 212 -0.31 -10.53 -0.69
C THR A 212 1.12 -10.58 -0.12
N GLU A 213 1.78 -11.72 -0.30
CA GLU A 213 3.20 -11.86 -0.05
C GLU A 213 4.05 -11.26 -1.16
N ASP A 214 5.29 -10.96 -0.78
CA ASP A 214 6.37 -10.70 -1.72
C ASP A 214 6.60 -11.99 -2.52
N VAL A 215 6.59 -11.92 -3.86
CA VAL A 215 6.59 -13.12 -4.71
C VAL A 215 7.72 -14.09 -4.38
N PRO A 216 7.43 -15.41 -4.34
CA PRO A 216 8.43 -16.43 -4.05
C PRO A 216 9.48 -16.53 -5.17
N LYS A 217 10.65 -17.10 -4.83
CA LYS A 217 11.79 -17.27 -5.76
C LYS A 217 11.35 -17.93 -7.08
N GLU A 218 12.00 -17.55 -8.18
CA GLU A 218 11.72 -18.01 -9.55
C GLU A 218 11.61 -19.54 -9.72
N SER A 219 12.27 -20.31 -8.85
CA SER A 219 12.22 -21.78 -8.85
C SER A 219 10.92 -22.36 -8.26
N SER A 220 10.04 -21.54 -7.71
CA SER A 220 8.82 -21.99 -7.03
C SER A 220 7.74 -22.33 -8.06
N LYS A 221 6.97 -23.39 -7.78
CA LYS A 221 5.83 -23.75 -8.62
C LYS A 221 4.84 -22.57 -8.66
N GLU A 222 4.40 -22.23 -9.86
CA GLU A 222 3.37 -21.21 -10.04
C GLU A 222 1.97 -21.82 -9.87
N HIS A 223 1.21 -21.26 -8.93
CA HIS A 223 -0.21 -21.56 -8.68
C HIS A 223 -1.10 -20.49 -9.36
N MET A 224 -2.39 -20.77 -9.52
CA MET A 224 -3.37 -19.84 -10.11
C MET A 224 -3.70 -18.71 -9.12
N LEU A 225 -2.78 -17.73 -9.02
CA LEU A 225 -2.82 -16.65 -8.04
C LEU A 225 -2.84 -15.28 -8.73
N TRP A 226 -3.58 -14.37 -8.11
CA TRP A 226 -3.41 -12.93 -8.30
C TRP A 226 -2.36 -12.43 -7.30
N THR A 227 -1.34 -11.73 -7.78
CA THR A 227 -0.10 -11.43 -7.04
C THR A 227 0.30 -9.96 -7.19
N LEU A 228 1.08 -9.46 -6.22
CA LEU A 228 1.48 -8.05 -6.17
C LEU A 228 2.58 -7.69 -7.19
N ASP A 229 3.39 -8.67 -7.53
CA ASP A 229 4.49 -8.59 -8.49
C ASP A 229 4.74 -9.96 -9.14
N ARG A 230 5.76 -10.06 -10.00
CA ARG A 230 6.26 -11.32 -10.59
C ARG A 230 7.64 -11.11 -11.18
N SER A 231 8.41 -12.18 -11.38
CA SER A 231 9.56 -12.15 -12.30
C SER A 231 9.11 -12.29 -13.76
N SER A 232 10.01 -12.00 -14.71
CA SER A 232 9.75 -12.19 -16.14
C SER A 232 9.50 -13.65 -16.53
N SER A 233 10.04 -14.62 -15.77
CA SER A 233 9.86 -16.06 -16.02
C SER A 233 8.52 -16.60 -15.50
N GLN A 234 7.88 -15.90 -14.56
CA GLN A 234 6.63 -16.31 -13.93
C GLN A 234 5.43 -15.86 -14.76
N ASN A 235 4.90 -16.76 -15.59
CA ASN A 235 3.90 -16.41 -16.58
C ASN A 235 2.45 -16.65 -16.16
N LYS A 236 2.21 -17.58 -15.23
CA LYS A 236 0.88 -17.95 -14.71
C LYS A 236 0.36 -16.98 -13.66
N PHE A 237 1.22 -16.21 -13.02
CA PHE A 237 0.80 -15.18 -12.08
C PHE A 237 0.13 -14.00 -12.79
N TRP A 238 -1.03 -13.60 -12.27
CA TRP A 238 -1.77 -12.43 -12.70
C TRP A 238 -1.42 -11.25 -11.78
N LEU A 239 -0.98 -10.14 -12.35
CA LEU A 239 -0.59 -8.97 -11.55
C LEU A 239 -1.81 -8.16 -11.14
N MET A 240 -2.00 -7.98 -9.84
CA MET A 240 -3.00 -7.09 -9.28
C MET A 240 -2.39 -5.76 -8.81
N PRO A 241 -3.19 -4.69 -8.68
CA PRO A 241 -2.79 -3.50 -7.95
C PRO A 241 -2.38 -3.82 -6.51
N ASP A 242 -1.29 -3.23 -6.04
CA ASP A 242 -0.84 -3.46 -4.68
C ASP A 242 -1.75 -2.80 -3.63
N PHE A 243 -1.70 -3.33 -2.41
CA PHE A 243 -2.47 -2.85 -1.26
C PHE A 243 -2.33 -1.34 -0.98
N GLY A 244 -1.19 -0.75 -1.32
CA GLY A 244 -0.92 0.66 -1.04
C GLY A 244 -1.62 1.63 -1.99
N PHE A 245 -2.25 1.13 -3.06
CA PHE A 245 -3.21 1.92 -3.86
C PHE A 245 -4.51 2.17 -3.10
N TYR A 246 -4.81 1.35 -2.08
CA TYR A 246 -5.85 1.64 -1.10
C TYR A 246 -5.27 2.41 0.09
N SER A 247 -4.49 1.74 0.94
CA SER A 247 -3.85 2.31 2.14
C SER A 247 -2.72 1.43 2.66
N TRP A 248 -1.75 2.00 3.39
CA TRP A 248 -0.66 1.24 4.01
C TRP A 248 -0.30 1.76 5.42
N PRO A 249 -1.08 1.38 6.45
CA PRO A 249 -1.00 2.00 7.76
C PRO A 249 0.26 1.64 8.57
N GLU A 250 0.89 0.49 8.33
CA GLU A 250 2.05 0.03 9.12
C GLU A 250 3.23 1.00 9.09
N PRO A 251 3.67 1.51 7.92
CA PRO A 251 4.66 2.59 7.85
C PRO A 251 4.05 3.99 8.05
N ARG A 252 2.81 4.09 8.54
CA ARG A 252 2.03 5.34 8.68
C ARG A 252 1.86 6.08 7.34
N VAL A 253 1.65 5.33 6.27
CA VAL A 253 1.28 5.89 4.97
C VAL A 253 -0.25 5.86 4.89
N GLY A 254 -0.85 7.03 4.68
CA GLY A 254 -2.30 7.15 4.52
C GLY A 254 -2.81 6.51 3.23
N SER A 255 -4.07 6.77 2.91
CA SER A 255 -4.65 6.32 1.64
C SER A 255 -3.91 6.91 0.44
N MET A 256 -4.01 6.25 -0.72
CA MET A 256 -3.41 6.78 -1.94
C MET A 256 -3.96 8.17 -2.31
N ASN A 257 -5.23 8.46 -1.98
CA ASN A 257 -5.82 9.79 -2.15
C ASN A 257 -5.16 10.85 -1.27
N GLU A 258 -4.91 10.54 0.00
CA GLU A 258 -4.19 11.44 0.91
C GLU A 258 -2.75 11.66 0.42
N VAL A 259 -2.04 10.61 -0.02
CA VAL A 259 -0.69 10.75 -0.58
C VAL A 259 -0.71 11.63 -1.84
N ARG A 260 -1.67 11.44 -2.74
CA ARG A 260 -1.82 12.26 -3.96
C ARG A 260 -2.12 13.72 -3.65
N ALA A 261 -2.93 14.00 -2.63
CA ALA A 261 -3.29 15.34 -2.21
C ALA A 261 -2.12 16.05 -1.53
N THR A 262 -1.44 15.36 -0.60
CA THR A 262 -0.31 15.93 0.16
C THR A 262 0.91 16.16 -0.71
N THR A 263 1.24 15.24 -1.63
CA THR A 263 2.33 15.43 -2.60
C THR A 263 2.04 16.60 -3.53
N LEU A 264 0.81 16.74 -4.04
CA LEU A 264 0.42 17.88 -4.87
C LEU A 264 0.51 19.21 -4.11
N ARG A 265 0.05 19.24 -2.86
CA ARG A 265 0.20 20.41 -1.98
C ARG A 265 1.67 20.76 -1.82
N MET A 266 2.53 19.76 -1.58
CA MET A 266 3.97 19.96 -1.45
C MET A 266 4.59 20.54 -2.73
N GLU A 267 4.25 19.99 -3.89
CA GLU A 267 4.72 20.52 -5.19
C GLU A 267 4.31 21.98 -5.40
N ASN A 268 3.08 22.34 -5.02
CA ASN A 268 2.60 23.72 -5.09
C ASN A 268 3.33 24.65 -4.12
N THR A 269 3.72 24.16 -2.93
CA THR A 269 4.53 24.92 -1.97
C THR A 269 5.94 25.16 -2.49
N ILE A 270 6.56 24.15 -3.13
CA ILE A 270 7.91 24.26 -3.71
C ILE A 270 7.92 25.19 -4.94
N LYS A 271 6.79 25.26 -5.67
CA LYS A 271 6.53 26.05 -6.89
C LYS A 271 7.33 25.61 -8.11
N GLU A 272 8.65 25.67 -8.04
CA GLU A 272 9.55 25.44 -9.18
C GLU A 272 10.53 24.29 -8.92
N TRP A 273 10.88 23.55 -9.98
CA TRP A 273 11.73 22.35 -9.88
C TRP A 273 13.13 22.69 -9.39
N LYS A 274 13.65 23.83 -9.85
CA LYS A 274 14.94 24.36 -9.46
C LYS A 274 15.09 24.53 -7.94
N ASN A 275 13.99 24.79 -7.22
CA ASN A 275 13.96 25.02 -5.77
C ASN A 275 14.12 23.73 -4.94
N LYS A 276 14.09 22.56 -5.57
CA LYS A 276 14.27 21.27 -4.90
C LYS A 276 15.74 20.99 -4.58
N ILE A 277 15.95 20.19 -3.56
CA ILE A 277 17.26 19.74 -3.09
C ILE A 277 17.91 18.89 -4.19
N SER A 278 19.05 19.36 -4.70
CA SER A 278 19.84 18.72 -5.76
C SER A 278 20.66 17.53 -5.25
N LYS A 279 20.03 16.61 -4.50
CA LYS A 279 20.63 15.38 -3.98
C LYS A 279 19.81 14.16 -4.38
N ALA A 280 20.49 13.03 -4.55
CA ALA A 280 19.86 11.72 -4.58
C ALA A 280 19.38 11.35 -3.19
N PHE A 281 18.11 11.01 -3.07
CA PHE A 281 17.48 10.67 -1.81
C PHE A 281 16.97 9.24 -1.80
N TRP A 282 17.29 8.53 -0.71
CA TRP A 282 16.68 7.25 -0.36
C TRP A 282 16.88 6.95 1.11
N LYS A 283 15.83 6.47 1.77
CA LYS A 283 15.92 5.91 3.12
C LYS A 283 15.23 4.54 3.16
N GLY A 284 15.89 3.53 3.70
CA GLY A 284 15.31 2.17 3.74
C GLY A 284 16.13 1.16 4.52
N ALA A 285 15.51 0.05 4.88
CA ALA A 285 16.18 -1.07 5.54
C ALA A 285 17.05 -1.87 4.56
N LEU A 286 18.22 -2.32 5.01
CA LEU A 286 19.22 -3.06 4.22
C LEU A 286 18.92 -4.57 4.12
N LEU A 287 17.72 -4.90 3.65
CA LEU A 287 17.18 -6.26 3.60
C LEU A 287 17.88 -7.18 2.59
N VAL A 288 18.51 -6.60 1.56
CA VAL A 288 19.14 -7.33 0.44
C VAL A 288 20.47 -6.69 0.08
N GLN A 289 21.37 -7.48 -0.54
CA GLN A 289 22.71 -7.01 -0.93
C GLN A 289 22.64 -5.75 -1.80
N LEU A 290 21.70 -5.69 -2.74
CA LEU A 290 21.49 -4.54 -3.61
C LEU A 290 21.32 -3.21 -2.86
N ARG A 291 20.68 -3.20 -1.68
CA ARG A 291 20.51 -1.99 -0.86
C ARG A 291 21.79 -1.63 -0.10
N LYS A 292 22.60 -2.62 0.27
CA LYS A 292 23.93 -2.39 0.86
C LYS A 292 24.87 -1.77 -0.17
N ASP A 293 24.85 -2.29 -1.40
CA ASP A 293 25.63 -1.76 -2.52
C ASP A 293 25.26 -0.29 -2.78
N LEU A 294 23.96 0.07 -2.71
CA LEU A 294 23.53 1.47 -2.83
C LEU A 294 24.19 2.37 -1.77
N ILE A 295 24.18 1.95 -0.50
CA ILE A 295 24.81 2.71 0.59
C ILE A 295 26.31 2.86 0.37
N GLU A 296 26.97 1.80 -0.07
CA GLU A 296 28.41 1.81 -0.32
C GLU A 296 28.79 2.80 -1.42
N VAL A 297 28.12 2.77 -2.57
CA VAL A 297 28.44 3.67 -3.69
C VAL A 297 28.11 5.13 -3.38
N SER A 298 27.18 5.38 -2.45
CA SER A 298 26.74 6.73 -2.06
C SER A 298 27.52 7.35 -0.91
N LYS A 299 28.32 6.56 -0.18
CA LYS A 299 29.04 6.99 1.02
C LYS A 299 30.02 8.13 0.72
N GLY A 300 29.93 9.21 1.50
CA GLY A 300 30.83 10.38 1.37
C GLY A 300 30.63 11.21 0.10
N ARG A 301 29.59 10.95 -0.69
CA ARG A 301 29.31 11.69 -1.93
C ARG A 301 28.49 12.95 -1.62
N SER A 302 28.92 14.10 -2.14
CA SER A 302 28.24 15.39 -1.92
C SER A 302 26.81 15.43 -2.46
N TRP A 303 26.53 14.68 -3.52
CA TRP A 303 25.21 14.53 -4.11
C TRP A 303 24.29 13.58 -3.33
N SER A 304 24.77 12.90 -2.28
CA SER A 304 24.01 11.87 -1.57
C SER A 304 23.27 12.42 -0.34
N ASP A 305 22.00 12.04 -0.23
CA ASP A 305 21.21 11.99 1.00
C ASP A 305 20.55 10.59 1.09
N ILE A 306 21.41 9.58 1.08
CA ILE A 306 21.04 8.17 1.10
C ILE A 306 21.48 7.58 2.44
N SER A 307 20.55 6.95 3.15
CA SER A 307 20.84 6.37 4.46
C SER A 307 19.98 5.15 4.79
N GLU A 308 20.48 4.31 5.69
CA GLU A 308 19.72 3.18 6.22
C GLU A 308 18.64 3.66 7.21
N ILE A 309 17.50 2.98 7.19
CA ILE A 309 16.54 3.00 8.30
C ILE A 309 16.75 1.74 9.13
N VAL A 310 17.15 1.93 10.39
CA VAL A 310 17.23 0.86 11.38
C VAL A 310 15.92 0.81 12.15
N TRP A 311 15.14 -0.25 11.97
CA TRP A 311 13.89 -0.45 12.69
C TRP A 311 14.16 -0.92 14.12
N ASN A 312 14.28 0.02 15.06
CA ASN A 312 14.40 -0.25 16.49
C ASN A 312 13.41 0.62 17.29
N ARG A 313 13.36 0.45 18.62
CA ARG A 313 12.44 1.21 19.48
C ARG A 313 12.70 2.72 19.49
N ASP A 314 13.91 3.14 19.09
CA ASP A 314 14.38 4.53 19.07
C ASP A 314 14.36 5.12 17.65
N LEU A 315 13.48 4.64 16.78
CA LEU A 315 13.22 5.23 15.46
C LEU A 315 12.91 6.72 15.63
N LYS A 316 13.91 7.55 15.40
CA LYS A 316 13.76 8.99 15.47
C LYS A 316 12.91 9.45 14.28
N GLN A 317 12.01 10.40 14.53
CA GLN A 317 11.06 10.88 13.53
C GLN A 317 11.74 11.56 12.33
N ASP A 318 13.00 11.99 12.46
CA ASP A 318 13.84 12.53 11.39
C ASP A 318 14.42 11.44 10.44
N GLN A 319 14.40 10.17 10.85
CA GLN A 319 14.85 9.03 10.04
C GLN A 319 13.79 8.58 9.04
N LEU A 320 12.51 8.87 9.30
CA LEU A 320 11.41 8.56 8.40
C LEU A 320 10.96 9.83 7.68
N LYS A 321 10.83 9.75 6.36
CA LYS A 321 10.20 10.80 5.56
C LYS A 321 8.83 10.32 5.11
N ARG A 322 7.82 11.17 5.28
CA ARG A 322 6.50 10.92 4.70
C ARG A 322 6.58 10.95 3.17
N PRO A 323 5.64 10.33 2.44
CA PRO A 323 5.61 10.37 0.99
C PRO A 323 5.72 11.78 0.39
N ASP A 324 5.04 12.77 0.97
CA ASP A 324 5.07 14.16 0.52
C ASP A 324 6.43 14.83 0.71
N GLU A 325 7.16 14.52 1.80
CA GLU A 325 8.48 15.11 2.05
C GLU A 325 9.55 14.64 1.06
N HIS A 326 9.34 13.51 0.37
CA HIS A 326 10.25 13.09 -0.70
C HIS A 326 10.23 14.10 -1.86
N CYS A 327 9.13 14.83 -2.05
CA CYS A 327 9.00 15.80 -3.12
C CYS A 327 9.97 16.98 -2.99
N TYR A 328 10.63 17.18 -1.84
CA TYR A 328 11.69 18.19 -1.72
C TYR A 328 12.94 17.87 -2.54
N TYR A 329 13.14 16.64 -3.00
CA TYR A 329 14.36 16.21 -3.66
C TYR A 329 14.21 16.14 -5.19
N LYS A 330 15.29 16.45 -5.91
CA LYS A 330 15.32 16.33 -7.37
C LYS A 330 15.47 14.87 -7.86
N TYR A 331 16.15 14.04 -7.09
CA TYR A 331 16.49 12.70 -7.54
C TYR A 331 16.05 11.71 -6.47
N LEU A 332 15.05 10.90 -6.80
CA LEU A 332 14.53 9.87 -5.90
C LEU A 332 15.03 8.52 -6.39
N ILE A 333 15.82 7.83 -5.56
CA ILE A 333 16.30 6.50 -5.91
C ILE A 333 15.21 5.48 -5.58
N HIS A 334 14.90 4.62 -6.55
CA HIS A 334 14.10 3.43 -6.33
C HIS A 334 15.00 2.20 -6.29
N VAL A 335 14.70 1.29 -5.35
CA VAL A 335 15.46 0.06 -5.12
C VAL A 335 14.51 -1.03 -4.68
N GLU A 336 14.63 -2.20 -5.29
CA GLU A 336 13.91 -3.41 -4.91
C GLU A 336 14.31 -3.93 -3.52
N GLY A 337 13.47 -4.78 -2.95
CA GLY A 337 13.68 -5.45 -1.67
C GLY A 337 13.86 -6.95 -1.85
N TYR A 338 13.22 -7.74 -1.00
CA TYR A 338 13.08 -9.18 -1.23
C TYR A 338 12.37 -9.47 -2.56
N ALA A 339 11.34 -8.69 -2.84
CA ALA A 339 10.61 -8.64 -4.10
C ALA A 339 10.54 -7.19 -4.63
N TYR A 340 9.48 -6.81 -5.33
CA TYR A 340 9.21 -5.41 -5.63
C TYR A 340 9.23 -4.52 -4.37
N SER A 341 9.43 -3.21 -4.56
CA SER A 341 9.35 -2.24 -3.47
C SER A 341 8.10 -1.38 -3.64
N GLY A 342 7.11 -1.59 -2.75
CA GLY A 342 5.85 -0.84 -2.74
C GLY A 342 5.97 0.67 -2.54
N ARG A 343 7.19 1.21 -2.38
CA ARG A 343 7.44 2.66 -2.33
C ARG A 343 7.27 3.36 -3.68
N LEU A 344 7.53 2.67 -4.80
CA LEU A 344 7.70 3.31 -6.11
C LEU A 344 6.51 4.22 -6.49
N LYS A 345 5.29 3.69 -6.37
CA LYS A 345 4.05 4.43 -6.67
C LYS A 345 3.94 5.77 -5.94
N TYR A 346 4.49 5.88 -4.72
CA TYR A 346 4.46 7.13 -3.96
C TYR A 346 5.52 8.12 -4.46
N LEU A 347 6.71 7.66 -4.84
CA LEU A 347 7.75 8.52 -5.43
C LEU A 347 7.27 9.14 -6.74
N LEU A 348 6.54 8.35 -7.54
CA LEU A 348 5.96 8.78 -8.82
C LEU A 348 4.88 9.87 -8.67
N MET A 349 4.42 10.17 -7.45
CA MET A 349 3.48 11.26 -7.18
C MET A 349 4.16 12.62 -7.06
N CYS A 350 5.47 12.63 -6.80
CA CYS A 350 6.29 13.83 -6.82
C CYS A 350 6.72 14.13 -8.25
N ARG A 351 6.76 15.42 -8.61
CA ARG A 351 7.50 15.89 -9.77
C ARG A 351 8.94 15.68 -9.40
N SER A 352 9.53 14.53 -9.72
CA SER A 352 10.88 14.11 -9.35
C SER A 352 11.50 13.22 -10.40
N VAL A 353 12.82 13.26 -10.59
CA VAL A 353 13.48 12.27 -11.46
C VAL A 353 13.65 11.00 -10.66
N ILE A 354 12.97 9.94 -11.11
CA ILE A 354 13.14 8.60 -10.54
C ILE A 354 14.36 7.95 -11.18
N ILE A 355 15.29 7.48 -10.36
CA ILE A 355 16.49 6.75 -10.80
C ILE A 355 16.42 5.35 -10.19
N THR A 356 16.58 4.32 -11.01
CA THR A 356 16.50 2.93 -10.54
C THR A 356 17.54 2.06 -11.22
N HIS A 357 17.87 0.93 -10.58
CA HIS A 357 18.53 -0.18 -11.24
C HIS A 357 17.54 -0.89 -12.20
N LYS A 358 18.06 -1.79 -13.06
CA LYS A 358 17.21 -2.71 -13.83
C LYS A 358 16.37 -3.56 -12.88
N LEU A 359 15.06 -3.41 -12.97
CA LEU A 359 14.10 -4.09 -12.10
C LEU A 359 14.06 -5.58 -12.43
N LYS A 360 14.06 -6.41 -11.39
CA LYS A 360 13.83 -7.85 -11.51
C LYS A 360 12.32 -8.17 -11.43
N TYR A 361 11.61 -7.41 -10.61
CA TYR A 361 10.21 -7.65 -10.30
C TYR A 361 9.32 -6.66 -11.05
N ILE A 362 8.23 -7.20 -11.60
CA ILE A 362 7.30 -6.50 -12.47
C ILE A 362 6.03 -6.26 -11.67
N GLN A 363 5.61 -5.00 -11.54
CA GLN A 363 4.26 -4.62 -11.12
C GLN A 363 3.40 -4.26 -12.33
N HIS A 364 2.09 -4.24 -12.16
CA HIS A 364 1.09 -4.05 -13.21
C HIS A 364 1.23 -2.77 -14.07
N PHE A 365 2.04 -1.80 -13.65
CA PHE A 365 2.24 -0.51 -14.33
C PHE A 365 3.67 -0.29 -14.85
N HIS A 366 4.61 -1.21 -14.58
CA HIS A 366 6.04 -1.00 -14.92
C HIS A 366 6.29 -0.90 -16.43
N HIS A 367 5.41 -1.46 -17.28
CA HIS A 367 5.50 -1.33 -18.74
C HIS A 367 5.27 0.10 -19.25
N LEU A 368 4.77 1.01 -18.41
CA LEU A 368 4.64 2.44 -18.73
C LEU A 368 5.97 3.21 -18.62
N PHE A 369 7.02 2.58 -18.09
CA PHE A 369 8.34 3.20 -18.01
C PHE A 369 8.92 3.43 -19.40
N ASP A 370 9.35 4.65 -19.63
CA ASP A 370 10.19 5.02 -20.76
C ASP A 370 11.54 5.48 -20.22
N SER A 371 12.53 4.59 -20.34
CA SER A 371 13.91 4.83 -19.92
C SER A 371 14.83 5.19 -21.08
N ASN A 372 14.31 5.35 -22.29
CA ASN A 372 15.13 5.69 -23.46
C ASN A 372 15.57 7.17 -23.36
N SER A 373 16.88 7.40 -23.24
CA SER A 373 17.45 8.75 -23.13
C SER A 373 17.10 9.66 -24.30
N SER A 374 16.94 9.09 -25.49
CA SER A 374 16.59 9.81 -26.72
C SER A 374 15.08 10.08 -26.85
N SER A 375 14.24 9.46 -26.01
CA SER A 375 12.79 9.69 -26.03
C SER A 375 12.43 11.05 -25.44
N ILE A 376 11.58 11.81 -26.12
CA ILE A 376 11.00 13.04 -25.58
C ILE A 376 10.06 12.76 -24.38
N ASP A 377 9.49 11.55 -24.33
CA ASP A 377 8.56 11.09 -23.30
C ASP A 377 9.23 10.30 -22.18
N GLN A 378 10.57 10.28 -22.16
CA GLN A 378 11.35 9.65 -21.08
C GLN A 378 10.82 10.09 -19.71
N ASN A 379 10.56 9.12 -18.84
CA ASN A 379 9.86 9.36 -17.57
C ASN A 379 10.55 8.70 -16.36
N ILE A 380 11.65 7.98 -16.60
CA ILE A 380 12.49 7.36 -15.57
C ILE A 380 13.92 7.22 -16.10
N ILE A 381 14.89 7.16 -15.20
CA ILE A 381 16.27 6.78 -15.53
C ILE A 381 16.53 5.38 -14.97
N VAL A 382 16.85 4.44 -15.85
CA VAL A 382 17.28 3.08 -15.49
C VAL A 382 18.78 2.99 -15.72
N LEU A 383 19.54 2.58 -14.71
CA LEU A 383 20.99 2.42 -14.81
C LEU A 383 21.35 1.27 -15.76
N ASN A 384 22.39 1.47 -16.57
CA ASN A 384 22.78 0.52 -17.61
C ASN A 384 23.50 -0.70 -17.03
N ASN A 385 24.46 -0.46 -16.13
CA ASN A 385 25.20 -1.52 -15.46
C ASN A 385 24.43 -2.11 -14.27
N PRO A 386 24.73 -3.37 -13.88
CA PRO A 386 24.08 -4.02 -12.76
C PRO A 386 24.15 -3.22 -11.46
N GLY A 387 23.04 -3.18 -10.73
CA GLY A 387 22.92 -2.49 -9.45
C GLY A 387 23.10 -0.97 -9.60
N PHE A 388 24.05 -0.41 -8.84
CA PHE A 388 24.27 1.04 -8.77
C PHE A 388 25.68 1.48 -9.19
N LYS A 389 26.39 0.66 -9.98
CA LYS A 389 27.77 0.94 -10.43
C LYS A 389 27.90 2.30 -11.13
N ASP A 390 26.90 2.66 -11.94
CA ASP A 390 26.91 3.92 -12.70
C ASP A 390 26.37 5.13 -11.94
N LEU A 391 25.85 4.93 -10.72
CA LEU A 391 25.11 5.97 -10.00
C LEU A 391 25.97 7.19 -9.74
N ASN A 392 27.23 7.02 -9.33
CA ASN A 392 28.13 8.14 -9.06
C ASN A 392 28.43 8.96 -10.33
N SER A 393 28.68 8.30 -11.46
CA SER A 393 28.91 8.97 -12.74
C SER A 393 27.68 9.76 -13.17
N LEU A 394 26.50 9.12 -13.14
CA LEU A 394 25.23 9.75 -13.46
C LEU A 394 24.95 10.97 -12.56
N MET A 395 25.09 10.81 -11.25
CA MET A 395 24.79 11.90 -10.31
C MET A 395 25.76 13.07 -10.45
N ASN A 396 27.03 12.82 -10.79
CA ASN A 396 27.97 13.89 -11.11
C ASN A 396 27.53 14.66 -12.36
N LYS A 397 27.04 13.98 -13.41
CA LYS A 397 26.49 14.65 -14.61
C LYS A 397 25.24 15.47 -14.25
N LEU A 398 24.30 14.87 -13.53
CA LEU A 398 23.02 15.51 -13.14
C LEU A 398 23.19 16.70 -12.19
N THR A 399 24.21 16.70 -11.33
CA THR A 399 24.42 17.78 -10.35
C THR A 399 25.40 18.85 -10.82
N LYS A 400 26.34 18.53 -11.72
CA LYS A 400 27.18 19.55 -12.39
C LYS A 400 26.35 20.46 -13.27
N SER A 401 25.40 19.91 -14.02
CA SER A 401 24.48 20.69 -14.84
C SER A 401 23.63 21.67 -14.04
N VAL A 402 23.63 21.64 -12.70
CA VAL A 402 22.93 22.63 -11.85
C VAL A 402 23.77 23.88 -11.57
N LYS A 403 25.11 23.77 -11.57
CA LYS A 403 26.03 24.84 -11.12
C LYS A 403 26.21 26.00 -12.09
N ASP A 404 25.86 25.84 -13.37
CA ASP A 404 25.98 26.92 -14.34
C ASP A 404 24.76 27.84 -14.20
N GLU A 405 24.85 28.81 -13.29
CA GLU A 405 23.86 29.87 -13.08
C GLU A 405 23.90 30.95 -14.16
N ASP A 406 24.89 30.93 -15.06
CA ASP A 406 25.07 31.96 -16.09
C ASP A 406 24.54 31.59 -17.49
N GLY A 407 23.91 30.42 -17.66
CA GLY A 407 23.19 30.07 -18.89
C GLY A 407 24.05 29.98 -20.17
N LEU A 408 25.37 29.96 -20.06
CA LEU A 408 26.28 29.76 -21.19
C LEU A 408 26.60 28.28 -21.33
N LEU A 409 26.06 27.68 -22.40
CA LEU A 409 26.53 26.40 -22.91
C LEU A 409 27.95 26.64 -23.47
N ASP A 410 28.94 25.94 -22.92
CA ASP A 410 30.27 25.87 -23.52
C ASP A 410 30.20 24.99 -24.77
N GLU A 411 30.00 25.61 -25.94
CA GLU A 411 29.92 24.95 -27.25
C GLU A 411 31.28 24.38 -27.74
N SER A 412 32.36 24.48 -26.94
CA SER A 412 33.72 24.14 -27.39
C SER A 412 34.17 22.69 -27.15
N LYS A 413 33.27 21.78 -26.79
CA LYS A 413 33.61 20.36 -26.55
C LYS A 413 32.90 19.40 -27.49
N GLU A 414 33.31 19.42 -28.76
CA GLU A 414 33.08 18.32 -29.68
C GLU A 414 34.04 17.16 -29.36
N GLY A 415 33.52 15.95 -29.09
CA GLY A 415 34.35 14.73 -29.16
C GLY A 415 34.16 13.62 -28.11
N GLU A 416 33.36 13.80 -27.07
CA GLU A 416 32.95 12.71 -26.17
C GLU A 416 31.42 12.73 -26.03
N ASP A 417 30.78 11.65 -25.55
CA ASP A 417 29.33 11.46 -25.30
C ASP A 417 28.72 12.52 -24.34
N PHE A 418 28.79 13.77 -24.78
CA PHE A 418 28.07 14.95 -24.36
C PHE A 418 26.59 14.73 -24.68
N THR A 419 25.70 15.51 -24.05
CA THR A 419 24.45 16.04 -24.63
C THR A 419 23.11 15.69 -23.97
N VAL A 420 22.85 14.54 -23.34
CA VAL A 420 21.46 14.29 -22.86
C VAL A 420 21.15 14.87 -21.47
N TYR A 421 21.96 14.56 -20.45
CA TYR A 421 21.65 14.91 -19.05
C TYR A 421 22.35 16.18 -18.52
N GLU A 422 23.14 16.83 -19.38
CA GLU A 422 23.77 18.13 -19.07
C GLU A 422 22.81 19.30 -19.35
N ASN A 423 21.73 19.05 -20.09
CA ASN A 423 20.68 20.02 -20.33
C ASN A 423 19.67 20.01 -19.16
N LYS A 424 19.68 21.07 -18.32
CA LYS A 424 18.73 21.27 -17.20
C LYS A 424 17.26 21.04 -17.62
N THR A 425 16.89 21.53 -18.81
CA THR A 425 15.53 21.43 -19.37
C THR A 425 15.14 19.99 -19.65
N LYS A 426 16.08 19.16 -20.14
CA LYS A 426 15.84 17.73 -20.39
C LYS A 426 15.70 16.94 -19.08
N VAL A 427 16.50 17.24 -18.06
CA VAL A 427 16.37 16.55 -16.76
C VAL A 427 15.04 16.90 -16.09
N GLU A 428 14.65 18.16 -16.12
CA GLU A 428 13.33 18.58 -15.61
C GLU A 428 12.18 17.98 -16.42
N SER A 429 12.33 17.83 -17.75
CA SER A 429 11.28 17.22 -18.57
C SER A 429 11.02 15.76 -18.18
N ILE A 430 12.04 15.00 -17.77
CA ILE A 430 11.86 13.63 -17.25
C ILE A 430 10.97 13.62 -16.00
N ALA A 431 11.23 14.51 -15.05
CA ALA A 431 10.41 14.66 -13.85
C ALA A 431 8.96 15.06 -14.19
N ASN A 432 8.79 15.97 -15.16
CA ASN A 432 7.48 16.42 -15.63
C ASN A 432 6.69 15.31 -16.33
N ASN A 433 7.36 14.54 -17.20
CA ASN A 433 6.77 13.40 -17.88
C ASN A 433 6.35 12.32 -16.88
N SER A 434 7.20 12.01 -15.90
CA SER A 434 6.93 11.02 -14.86
C SER A 434 5.68 11.38 -14.07
N VAL A 435 5.66 12.54 -13.42
CA VAL A 435 4.52 12.92 -12.56
C VAL A 435 3.23 13.09 -13.35
N LYS A 436 3.30 13.57 -14.60
CA LYS A 436 2.14 13.73 -15.47
C LYS A 436 1.54 12.36 -15.82
N LEU A 437 2.38 11.42 -16.24
CA LEU A 437 1.95 10.09 -16.66
C LEU A 437 1.40 9.30 -15.48
N PHE A 438 2.17 9.19 -14.41
CA PHE A 438 1.83 8.29 -13.31
C PHE A 438 0.72 8.83 -12.42
N ARG A 439 0.57 10.15 -12.24
CA ARG A 439 -0.63 10.67 -11.57
C ARG A 439 -1.93 10.36 -12.34
N TYR A 440 -1.85 10.16 -13.64
CA TYR A 440 -3.00 9.78 -14.47
C TYR A 440 -3.24 8.26 -14.44
N TYR A 441 -2.23 7.45 -14.78
CA TYR A 441 -2.35 5.99 -14.87
C TYR A 441 -2.38 5.27 -13.53
N LEU A 442 -1.98 5.93 -12.44
CA LEU A 442 -2.07 5.43 -11.06
C LEU A 442 -3.14 6.19 -10.25
N SER A 443 -4.12 6.75 -10.93
CA SER A 443 -5.26 7.41 -10.31
C SER A 443 -6.28 6.39 -9.77
N PRO A 444 -7.13 6.75 -8.79
CA PRO A 444 -8.21 5.87 -8.34
C PRO A 444 -9.10 5.36 -9.48
N ALA A 445 -9.41 6.22 -10.46
CA ALA A 445 -10.15 5.82 -11.65
C ALA A 445 -9.43 4.71 -12.43
N ALA A 446 -8.12 4.86 -12.65
CA ALA A 446 -7.32 3.87 -13.36
C ALA A 446 -7.24 2.55 -12.58
N ILE A 447 -7.03 2.59 -11.26
CA ILE A 447 -6.97 1.37 -10.43
C ILE A 447 -8.31 0.61 -10.46
N ASN A 448 -9.46 1.29 -10.37
CA ASN A 448 -10.76 0.63 -10.49
C ASN A 448 -10.99 0.08 -11.89
N CYS A 449 -10.57 0.79 -12.94
CA CYS A 449 -10.60 0.28 -14.31
C CYS A 449 -9.73 -0.97 -14.47
N TYR A 450 -8.54 -1.01 -13.86
CA TYR A 450 -7.65 -2.19 -13.87
C TYR A 450 -8.32 -3.39 -13.21
N TRP A 451 -8.86 -3.22 -11.99
CA TRP A 451 -9.56 -4.29 -11.27
C TRP A 451 -10.71 -4.87 -12.09
N ARG A 452 -11.55 -4.02 -12.69
CA ARG A 452 -12.67 -4.47 -13.53
C ARG A 452 -12.20 -5.21 -14.77
N GLN A 453 -11.17 -4.71 -15.45
CA GLN A 453 -10.62 -5.39 -16.63
C GLN A 453 -10.00 -6.74 -16.24
N MET A 454 -9.34 -6.83 -15.10
CA MET A 454 -8.80 -8.09 -14.56
C MET A 454 -9.92 -9.11 -14.30
N ILE A 455 -11.05 -8.67 -13.74
CA ILE A 455 -12.24 -9.52 -13.54
C ILE A 455 -12.79 -10.03 -14.88
N TYR A 456 -12.91 -9.17 -15.90
CA TYR A 456 -13.34 -9.60 -17.24
C TYR A 456 -12.37 -10.60 -17.87
N ASP A 457 -11.07 -10.33 -17.82
CA ASP A 457 -10.07 -11.21 -18.43
C ASP A 457 -9.94 -12.55 -17.67
N TRP A 458 -10.11 -12.56 -16.36
CA TRP A 458 -10.13 -13.78 -15.55
C TRP A 458 -11.33 -14.67 -15.86
N TYR A 459 -12.52 -14.07 -16.03
CA TYR A 459 -13.72 -14.81 -16.44
C TYR A 459 -13.52 -15.61 -17.73
N GLU A 460 -12.74 -15.09 -18.69
CA GLU A 460 -12.50 -15.78 -19.97
C GLU A 460 -11.59 -17.03 -19.84
N VAL A 461 -10.78 -17.11 -18.77
CA VAL A 461 -9.86 -18.24 -18.53
C VAL A 461 -10.36 -19.22 -17.47
N GLN A 462 -11.36 -18.84 -16.68
CA GLN A 462 -12.06 -19.75 -15.76
C GLN A 462 -12.92 -20.75 -16.56
N ASP A 463 -12.96 -22.03 -16.17
CA ASP A 463 -13.76 -23.07 -16.86
C ASP A 463 -14.99 -23.54 -16.10
N PHE A 464 -15.35 -22.85 -15.02
CA PHE A 464 -16.50 -23.15 -14.19
C PHE A 464 -17.34 -21.90 -13.92
N GLU A 465 -18.59 -22.11 -13.53
CA GLU A 465 -19.46 -21.04 -13.05
C GLU A 465 -19.44 -21.01 -11.52
N PRO A 466 -19.06 -19.88 -10.88
CA PRO A 466 -19.07 -19.77 -9.43
C PRO A 466 -20.49 -19.98 -8.89
N LYS A 467 -20.59 -20.72 -7.79
CA LYS A 467 -21.87 -20.99 -7.12
C LYS A 467 -21.86 -20.35 -5.75
N TYR A 468 -22.85 -19.47 -5.52
CA TYR A 468 -23.10 -18.90 -4.21
C TYR A 468 -23.79 -19.90 -3.28
N ASN A 469 -23.27 -20.02 -2.07
CA ASN A 469 -23.85 -20.78 -0.97
C ASN A 469 -24.02 -19.86 0.24
N PHE A 470 -25.26 -19.50 0.56
CA PHE A 470 -25.59 -18.56 1.65
C PHE A 470 -25.12 -19.00 3.04
N ILE A 471 -24.83 -20.28 3.26
CA ILE A 471 -24.33 -20.80 4.54
C ILE A 471 -22.79 -20.70 4.61
N LYS A 472 -22.12 -20.87 3.47
CA LYS A 472 -20.66 -21.02 3.40
C LYS A 472 -19.93 -19.77 2.92
N ASP A 473 -20.60 -18.89 2.18
CA ASP A 473 -19.99 -17.73 1.54
C ASP A 473 -20.41 -16.47 2.29
N THR A 474 -19.45 -15.82 2.96
CA THR A 474 -19.73 -14.59 3.71
C THR A 474 -19.55 -13.36 2.83
N SER A 475 -20.54 -12.45 2.83
CA SER A 475 -20.42 -11.18 2.09
C SER A 475 -19.25 -10.34 2.61
N PHE A 476 -18.64 -9.53 1.76
CA PHE A 476 -17.53 -8.68 2.16
C PHE A 476 -17.91 -7.74 3.31
N GLU A 477 -19.11 -7.18 3.34
CA GLU A 477 -19.58 -6.29 4.40
C GLU A 477 -19.58 -7.00 5.76
N SER A 478 -20.10 -8.22 5.79
CA SER A 478 -20.15 -9.06 6.99
C SER A 478 -18.75 -9.48 7.42
N PHE A 479 -17.92 -9.92 6.47
CA PHE A 479 -16.51 -10.25 6.71
C PHE A 479 -15.72 -9.05 7.23
N ASN A 480 -15.95 -7.85 6.68
CA ASN A 480 -15.20 -6.65 7.05
C ASN A 480 -15.47 -6.22 8.50
N LEU A 481 -16.64 -6.57 9.06
CA LEU A 481 -16.98 -6.29 10.46
C LEU A 481 -16.60 -7.43 11.41
N MET A 482 -16.74 -8.69 10.97
CA MET A 482 -16.57 -9.86 11.84
C MET A 482 -15.24 -10.58 11.68
N HIS A 483 -14.58 -10.42 10.53
CA HIS A 483 -13.43 -11.20 10.10
C HIS A 483 -13.67 -12.72 10.08
N LEU A 484 -14.91 -13.14 9.82
CA LEU A 484 -15.31 -14.53 9.66
C LEU A 484 -15.70 -14.80 8.21
N THR A 485 -15.34 -15.97 7.67
CA THR A 485 -15.68 -16.38 6.29
C THR A 485 -16.81 -17.38 6.22
N SER A 486 -17.29 -17.86 7.35
CA SER A 486 -18.53 -18.60 7.50
C SER A 486 -19.35 -18.00 8.63
N TRP A 487 -20.63 -17.75 8.38
CA TRP A 487 -21.56 -17.27 9.40
C TRP A 487 -22.90 -17.96 9.19
N ASP A 488 -23.33 -18.70 10.21
CA ASP A 488 -24.69 -19.21 10.29
C ASP A 488 -25.54 -18.17 11.03
N PRO A 489 -26.45 -17.46 10.36
CA PRO A 489 -27.24 -16.44 11.02
C PRO A 489 -28.24 -16.99 12.04
N TYR A 490 -28.58 -18.29 12.03
CA TYR A 490 -29.56 -18.92 12.95
C TYR A 490 -29.35 -20.40 13.22
#